data_AF-A0A948V5Y3-F1
#
_entry.id   AF-A0A948V5Y3-F1
#
_cell.length_a   1.000
_cell.length_b   1.000
_cell.length_c   1.000
_cell.angle_alpha   90.00
_cell.angle_beta   90.00
_cell.angle_gamma   90.00
#
_symmetry.space_group_name_H-M   'P 1'
#
loop_
_entity.id
_entity.type
_entity.pdbx_description
1 polymer ?
#
loop_
_entity_poly.entity_id
_entity_poly.type
_entity_poly.pdbx_seq_one_letter_code
_entity_poly.pdbx_strand_id
1 'polypeptide(L)'
;TNILTEKTRKPIIMSMKKLFLLCVMGMALSQAVFSEEFSYKLTFIMGSVEARKGTETWRKAILNSILLPGDDLRTGPGSEAELRDADKSIIKLKENTQLTITRFDSEESVFKVLAGRIWMRMMRLKYGNMKASINTPTAVAGLRGTEFATGVWLDGTSDFFVFEGALGIREVNQTEEILLGNGFKTRVYSGQSPTAPEALTDEDLSKWQEEKPVEEKPVEEKPAPEKPKKEAKEERRELGWQAMYGATVIDDKLYYQVGVLPELKFWKFGLGLDLSFYFDKDGNIKKDDWKVQNKILYLRYEEKEKGFYARIGALPEVTLGHGFIMNRYTNMLYYPSTKTIGIEACLNREKGRFGGFSAVLPDVDEAKLVGGRVYGKLHWFNLGATCVLDTKPATKTTVYGVDVELPLPFDIKLYGDVAKIDKYGSGFAAPGLLAKIFGADFRLEYRNMASDFIPAYFDTFYEDARMNKIASLKSQGERIKGVFSGLGYQFFKTISLAMAYEDYSNRKPSLYLGCGLNKKIGNLNSASISLYRKEAEPLFSNFKQPNTIWKLVADYQLAGPVSAVYTYKVSYDENGVAYPSLSLTTKISF
;
A
#
# COMPACT_ATOMS: atom_id res chain seq x y z
N THR A 1 14.09 -49.97 3.87
CA THR A 1 14.45 -49.80 5.30
C THR A 1 13.66 -48.64 5.87
N ASN A 2 12.51 -48.97 6.45
CA ASN A 2 11.54 -48.05 7.07
C ASN A 2 11.94 -47.77 8.52
N ILE A 3 12.44 -46.59 8.85
CA ILE A 3 12.39 -46.04 10.22
C ILE A 3 12.24 -44.52 10.16
N LEU A 4 11.01 -44.04 9.92
CA LEU A 4 10.56 -42.73 10.40
C LEU A 4 9.32 -43.02 11.23
N THR A 5 9.50 -42.99 12.55
CA THR A 5 8.48 -43.32 13.54
C THR A 5 7.29 -42.37 13.44
N GLU A 6 6.09 -42.91 13.66
CA GLU A 6 4.78 -42.23 13.56
C GLU A 6 4.68 -40.93 14.41
N LYS A 7 5.57 -40.73 15.38
CA LYS A 7 5.67 -39.54 16.25
C LYS A 7 6.18 -38.28 15.53
N THR A 8 6.98 -38.38 14.47
CA THR A 8 7.53 -37.21 13.76
C THR A 8 6.68 -36.72 12.58
N ARG A 9 5.78 -37.57 12.05
CA ARG A 9 4.86 -37.19 10.95
C ARG A 9 3.69 -36.31 11.42
N LYS A 10 3.15 -36.54 12.62
CA LYS A 10 2.00 -35.79 13.15
C LYS A 10 2.23 -34.27 13.29
N PRO A 11 3.36 -33.77 13.82
CA PRO A 11 3.60 -32.32 13.91
C PRO A 11 3.85 -31.68 12.54
N ILE A 12 4.53 -32.35 11.60
CA ILE A 12 4.80 -31.83 10.25
C ILE A 12 3.50 -31.71 9.44
N ILE A 13 2.63 -32.73 9.50
CA ILE A 13 1.32 -32.71 8.83
C ILE A 13 0.36 -31.71 9.50
N MET A 14 0.42 -31.54 10.83
CA MET A 14 -0.33 -30.49 11.53
C MET A 14 0.17 -29.09 11.20
N SER A 15 1.49 -28.88 11.06
CA SER A 15 2.09 -27.59 10.72
C SER A 15 1.79 -27.20 9.26
N MET A 16 1.84 -28.16 8.33
CA MET A 16 1.41 -27.95 6.94
C MET A 16 -0.11 -27.74 6.81
N LYS A 17 -0.94 -28.45 7.60
CA LYS A 17 -2.39 -28.19 7.66
C LYS A 17 -2.71 -26.82 8.25
N LYS A 18 -1.94 -26.34 9.23
CA LYS A 18 -2.11 -25.00 9.81
C LYS A 18 -1.58 -23.89 8.91
N LEU A 19 -0.48 -24.11 8.18
CA LEU A 19 0.02 -23.20 7.15
C LEU A 19 -0.93 -23.16 5.95
N PHE A 20 -1.49 -24.31 5.53
CA PHE A 20 -2.57 -24.37 4.54
C PHE A 20 -3.83 -23.69 5.06
N LEU A 21 -4.20 -23.86 6.34
CA LEU A 21 -5.32 -23.15 6.96
C LEU A 21 -5.04 -21.65 7.09
N LEU A 22 -3.78 -21.21 7.24
CA LEU A 22 -3.37 -19.80 7.26
C LEU A 22 -3.34 -19.20 5.86
N CYS A 23 -2.96 -19.96 4.84
CA CYS A 23 -3.08 -19.59 3.44
C CYS A 23 -4.54 -19.58 2.99
N VAL A 24 -5.38 -20.52 3.47
CA VAL A 24 -6.82 -20.57 3.22
C VAL A 24 -7.56 -19.51 4.03
N MET A 25 -7.14 -19.17 5.25
CA MET A 25 -7.65 -18.02 6.02
C MET A 25 -7.13 -16.70 5.44
N GLY A 26 -5.91 -16.66 4.90
CA GLY A 26 -5.38 -15.51 4.16
C GLY A 26 -6.09 -15.33 2.82
N MET A 27 -6.46 -16.42 2.14
CA MET A 27 -7.32 -16.43 0.97
C MET A 27 -8.78 -16.10 1.33
N ALA A 28 -9.29 -16.56 2.47
CA ALA A 28 -10.64 -16.23 2.96
C ALA A 28 -10.72 -14.78 3.50
N LEU A 29 -9.65 -14.26 4.11
CA LEU A 29 -9.52 -12.83 4.43
C LEU A 29 -9.34 -12.01 3.15
N SER A 30 -8.67 -12.54 2.12
CA SER A 30 -8.67 -11.89 0.80
C SER A 30 -10.07 -11.90 0.18
N GLN A 31 -10.86 -12.98 0.31
CA GLN A 31 -12.25 -13.01 -0.15
C GLN A 31 -13.19 -12.13 0.70
N ALA A 32 -12.92 -11.98 2.00
CA ALA A 32 -13.67 -11.08 2.88
C ALA A 32 -13.30 -9.59 2.67
N VAL A 33 -12.10 -9.30 2.13
CA VAL A 33 -11.66 -7.94 1.77
C VAL A 33 -11.91 -7.62 0.27
N PHE A 34 -12.15 -8.63 -0.57
CA PHE A 34 -12.53 -8.52 -1.99
C PHE A 34 -13.98 -8.93 -2.27
N SER A 35 -14.88 -8.78 -1.29
CA SER A 35 -16.23 -8.38 -1.66
C SER A 35 -16.12 -6.91 -2.04
N GLU A 36 -16.07 -6.57 -3.35
CA GLU A 36 -16.51 -5.23 -3.77
C GLU A 36 -17.96 -5.13 -3.26
N GLU A 37 -18.17 -4.50 -2.11
CA GLU A 37 -19.52 -4.22 -1.64
C GLU A 37 -20.11 -3.20 -2.60
N PHE A 38 -20.92 -3.72 -3.53
CA PHE A 38 -21.83 -2.95 -4.35
C PHE A 38 -22.70 -2.11 -3.43
N SER A 39 -22.32 -0.84 -3.30
CA SER A 39 -22.91 0.03 -2.32
C SER A 39 -22.94 1.47 -2.82
N TYR A 40 -23.98 2.18 -2.41
CA TYR A 40 -24.11 3.60 -2.70
C TYR A 40 -23.79 4.40 -1.44
N LYS A 41 -22.92 5.40 -1.56
CA LYS A 41 -22.59 6.31 -0.48
C LYS A 41 -23.48 7.55 -0.53
N LEU A 42 -24.09 7.91 0.59
CA LEU A 42 -24.86 9.15 0.75
C LEU A 42 -23.92 10.36 0.85
N THR A 43 -23.77 11.12 -0.22
CA THR A 43 -22.81 12.23 -0.34
C THR A 43 -23.40 13.61 -0.08
N PHE A 44 -24.73 13.73 -0.07
CA PHE A 44 -25.41 14.98 0.21
C PHE A 44 -26.74 14.74 0.93
N ILE A 45 -27.07 15.64 1.88
CA ILE A 45 -28.34 15.66 2.62
C ILE A 45 -28.77 17.12 2.78
N MET A 46 -30.01 17.42 2.41
CA MET A 46 -30.69 18.66 2.72
C MET A 46 -32.09 18.36 3.28
N GLY A 47 -32.47 19.02 4.37
CA GLY A 47 -33.78 18.82 5.00
C GLY A 47 -33.92 17.47 5.73
N SER A 48 -35.12 16.89 5.67
CA SER A 48 -35.46 15.62 6.32
C SER A 48 -35.17 14.45 5.39
N VAL A 49 -34.09 13.73 5.68
CA VAL A 49 -33.71 12.50 4.97
C VAL A 49 -33.63 11.36 5.97
N GLU A 50 -34.29 10.26 5.67
CA GLU A 50 -34.33 9.07 6.50
C GLU A 50 -33.92 7.84 5.69
N ALA A 51 -33.22 6.92 6.33
CA ALA A 51 -32.83 5.64 5.78
C ALA A 51 -33.42 4.51 6.62
N ARG A 52 -33.71 3.38 5.97
CA ARG A 52 -34.12 2.14 6.61
C ARG A 52 -33.24 1.01 6.09
N LYS A 53 -32.64 0.26 7.00
CA LYS A 53 -31.84 -0.91 6.66
C LYS A 53 -32.73 -2.15 6.63
N GLY A 54 -32.93 -2.76 5.47
CA GLY A 54 -33.85 -3.89 5.29
C GLY A 54 -35.23 -3.67 5.93
N THR A 55 -35.59 -4.50 6.93
CA THR A 55 -36.89 -4.44 7.63
C THR A 55 -36.87 -3.61 8.92
N GLU A 56 -35.81 -2.86 9.20
CA GLU A 56 -35.71 -2.03 10.41
C GLU A 56 -36.70 -0.84 10.40
N THR A 57 -36.75 -0.08 11.49
CA THR A 57 -37.50 1.19 11.54
C THR A 57 -36.77 2.29 10.78
N TRP A 58 -37.50 3.21 10.15
CA TRP A 58 -36.94 4.44 9.57
C TRP A 58 -36.17 5.25 10.62
N ARG A 59 -34.97 5.71 10.26
CA ARG A 59 -34.13 6.56 11.09
C ARG A 59 -33.56 7.70 10.26
N LYS A 60 -33.21 8.82 10.91
CA LYS A 60 -32.51 9.92 10.25
C LYS A 60 -31.24 9.42 9.57
N ALA A 61 -31.09 9.74 8.29
CA ALA A 61 -29.93 9.36 7.49
C ALA A 61 -28.69 10.15 7.94
N ILE A 62 -27.52 9.52 7.88
CA ILE A 62 -26.24 10.10 8.30
C ILE A 62 -25.41 10.36 7.05
N LEU A 63 -24.90 11.58 6.87
CA LEU A 63 -24.03 11.91 5.76
C LEU A 63 -22.82 10.94 5.71
N ASN A 64 -22.44 10.52 4.52
CA ASN A 64 -21.43 9.49 4.24
C ASN A 64 -21.81 8.06 4.63
N SER A 65 -23.03 7.79 5.09
CA SER A 65 -23.48 6.42 5.31
C SER A 65 -23.57 5.63 4.00
N ILE A 66 -23.37 4.33 4.11
CA ILE A 66 -23.45 3.38 3.00
C ILE A 66 -24.85 2.76 2.98
N LEU A 67 -25.45 2.70 1.81
CA LEU A 67 -26.67 1.94 1.53
C LEU A 67 -26.32 0.66 0.76
N LEU A 68 -26.85 -0.46 1.24
CA LEU A 68 -26.69 -1.79 0.69
C LEU A 68 -27.97 -2.24 -0.05
N PRO A 69 -27.90 -3.32 -0.86
CA PRO A 69 -29.09 -3.95 -1.40
C PRO A 69 -30.09 -4.33 -0.29
N GLY A 70 -31.35 -3.96 -0.47
CA GLY A 70 -32.43 -4.09 0.51
C GLY A 70 -32.69 -2.83 1.34
N ASP A 71 -31.81 -1.82 1.29
CA ASP A 71 -31.99 -0.57 2.03
C ASP A 71 -32.91 0.41 1.29
N ASP A 72 -33.63 1.22 2.07
CA ASP A 72 -34.44 2.32 1.58
C ASP A 72 -33.88 3.67 2.00
N LEU A 73 -34.10 4.66 1.14
CA LEU A 73 -33.86 6.08 1.42
C LEU A 73 -35.13 6.87 1.08
N ARG A 74 -35.53 7.77 1.97
CA ARG A 74 -36.63 8.71 1.71
C ARG A 74 -36.30 10.14 2.07
N THR A 75 -36.87 11.06 1.32
CA THR A 75 -36.78 12.51 1.52
C THR A 75 -38.16 13.07 1.83
N GLY A 76 -38.25 14.00 2.79
CA GLY A 76 -39.48 14.73 3.11
C GLY A 76 -39.75 15.93 2.20
N PRO A 77 -40.76 16.75 2.51
CA PRO A 77 -41.03 18.02 1.82
C PRO A 77 -39.81 18.95 1.87
N GLY A 78 -39.50 19.64 0.76
CA GLY A 78 -38.34 20.55 0.66
C GLY A 78 -36.97 19.92 0.93
N SER A 79 -36.86 18.59 0.87
CA SER A 79 -35.65 17.84 1.22
C SER A 79 -35.00 17.21 -0.01
N GLU A 80 -33.67 17.05 0.02
CA GLU A 80 -32.89 16.46 -1.09
C GLU A 80 -31.81 15.51 -0.57
N ALA A 81 -31.45 14.51 -1.37
CA ALA A 81 -30.35 13.60 -1.08
C ALA A 81 -29.56 13.23 -2.35
N GLU A 82 -28.27 12.94 -2.22
CA GLU A 82 -27.44 12.46 -3.32
C GLU A 82 -26.68 11.18 -2.92
N LEU A 83 -26.75 10.18 -3.78
CA LEU A 83 -26.02 8.92 -3.70
C LEU A 83 -24.95 8.87 -4.79
N ARG A 84 -23.75 8.39 -4.44
CA ARG A 84 -22.67 8.13 -5.40
C ARG A 84 -22.10 6.74 -5.24
N ASP A 85 -21.81 6.11 -6.37
CA ASP A 85 -21.02 4.89 -6.46
C ASP A 85 -19.55 5.19 -6.84
N ALA A 86 -18.67 4.22 -6.64
CA ALA A 86 -17.25 4.27 -6.96
C ALA A 86 -16.96 4.46 -8.46
N ASP A 87 -17.88 4.06 -9.35
CA ASP A 87 -17.76 4.25 -10.81
C ASP A 87 -18.15 5.68 -11.28
N LYS A 88 -18.48 6.57 -10.34
CA LYS A 88 -19.01 7.93 -10.55
C LYS A 88 -20.48 7.98 -11.02
N SER A 89 -21.23 6.89 -10.91
CA SER A 89 -22.68 6.90 -11.05
C SER A 89 -23.31 7.71 -9.91
N ILE A 90 -24.34 8.49 -10.23
CA ILE A 90 -24.98 9.44 -9.32
C ILE A 90 -26.49 9.22 -9.34
N ILE A 91 -27.12 9.19 -8.17
CA ILE A 91 -28.58 9.22 -8.01
C ILE A 91 -28.94 10.37 -7.09
N LYS A 92 -29.73 11.32 -7.58
CA LYS A 92 -30.24 12.45 -6.79
C LYS A 92 -31.72 12.27 -6.54
N LEU A 93 -32.13 12.40 -5.28
CA LEU A 93 -33.52 12.32 -4.84
C LEU A 93 -33.99 13.73 -4.48
N LYS A 94 -35.13 14.12 -5.03
CA LYS A 94 -35.83 15.37 -4.69
C LYS A 94 -36.79 15.16 -3.53
N GLU A 95 -37.54 16.18 -3.17
CA GLU A 95 -38.53 16.10 -2.09
C GLU A 95 -39.56 14.98 -2.31
N ASN A 96 -40.10 14.45 -1.21
CA ASN A 96 -41.15 13.44 -1.20
C ASN A 96 -40.81 12.19 -2.04
N THR A 97 -39.53 11.80 -2.04
CA THR A 97 -39.03 10.69 -2.84
C THR A 97 -38.71 9.50 -1.95
N GLN A 98 -39.07 8.30 -2.40
CA GLN A 98 -38.67 7.05 -1.77
C GLN A 98 -38.00 6.14 -2.79
N LEU A 99 -36.74 5.80 -2.52
CA LEU A 99 -35.89 4.94 -3.32
C LEU A 99 -35.53 3.68 -2.52
N THR A 100 -35.60 2.52 -3.16
CA THR A 100 -35.07 1.25 -2.64
C THR A 100 -33.98 0.75 -3.57
N ILE A 101 -32.81 0.39 -3.02
CA ILE A 101 -31.77 -0.32 -3.77
C ILE A 101 -32.15 -1.81 -3.70
N THR A 102 -32.78 -2.35 -4.74
CA THR A 102 -33.30 -3.73 -4.69
C THR A 102 -32.17 -4.74 -4.90
N ARG A 103 -31.30 -4.46 -5.86
CA ARG A 103 -30.16 -5.30 -6.19
C ARG A 103 -29.03 -4.41 -6.69
N PHE A 104 -27.82 -4.71 -6.27
CA PHE A 104 -26.63 -4.07 -6.82
C PHE A 104 -25.51 -5.11 -6.71
N ASP A 105 -25.12 -5.67 -7.86
CA ASP A 105 -24.04 -6.64 -7.97
C ASP A 105 -23.29 -6.48 -9.32
N SER A 106 -22.33 -7.37 -9.62
CA SER A 106 -21.49 -7.28 -10.83
C SER A 106 -22.26 -7.50 -12.12
N GLU A 107 -23.48 -8.04 -12.03
CA GLU A 107 -24.31 -8.41 -13.17
C GLU A 107 -25.51 -7.48 -13.30
N GLU A 108 -26.14 -7.08 -12.19
CA GLU A 108 -27.38 -6.29 -12.20
C GLU A 108 -27.41 -5.14 -11.17
N SER A 109 -27.98 -4.01 -11.60
CA SER A 109 -28.39 -2.92 -10.72
C SER A 109 -29.90 -2.69 -10.85
N VAL A 110 -30.66 -2.87 -9.77
CA VAL A 110 -32.12 -2.72 -9.77
C VAL A 110 -32.51 -1.71 -8.70
N PHE A 111 -33.10 -0.60 -9.15
CA PHE A 111 -33.60 0.47 -8.29
C PHE A 111 -35.12 0.49 -8.32
N LYS A 112 -35.76 0.76 -7.19
CA LYS A 112 -37.20 0.97 -7.12
C LYS A 112 -37.51 2.37 -6.65
N VAL A 113 -38.29 3.12 -7.41
CA VAL A 113 -38.81 4.44 -7.01
C VAL A 113 -40.29 4.31 -6.77
N LEU A 114 -40.72 4.52 -5.53
CA LEU A 114 -42.12 4.34 -5.13
C LEU A 114 -42.95 5.61 -5.27
N ALA A 115 -42.32 6.77 -5.07
CA ALA A 115 -42.93 8.08 -5.15
C ALA A 115 -41.83 9.12 -5.34
N GLY A 116 -42.20 10.30 -5.85
CA GLY A 116 -41.33 11.45 -5.94
C GLY A 116 -40.52 11.48 -7.23
N ARG A 117 -39.37 12.16 -7.21
CA ARG A 117 -38.58 12.47 -8.40
C ARG A 117 -37.11 12.13 -8.16
N ILE A 118 -36.51 11.48 -9.15
CA ILE A 118 -35.07 11.26 -9.18
C ILE A 118 -34.45 11.73 -10.49
N TRP A 119 -33.19 12.11 -10.39
CA TRP A 119 -32.28 12.24 -11.52
C TRP A 119 -31.15 11.23 -11.35
N MET A 120 -30.77 10.53 -12.42
CA MET A 120 -29.75 9.49 -12.36
C MET A 120 -28.82 9.52 -13.58
N ARG A 121 -27.52 9.38 -13.31
CA ARG A 121 -26.47 9.18 -14.32
C ARG A 121 -25.71 7.91 -14.00
N MET A 122 -25.68 6.96 -14.94
CA MET A 122 -24.97 5.68 -14.79
C MET A 122 -23.76 5.60 -15.73
N MET A 123 -22.57 5.29 -15.20
CA MET A 123 -21.33 5.19 -15.97
C MET A 123 -21.14 3.77 -16.53
N ARG A 124 -21.06 3.61 -17.86
CA ARG A 124 -20.91 2.29 -18.53
C ARG A 124 -19.54 1.61 -18.37
N LEU A 125 -18.58 2.22 -17.68
CA LEU A 125 -17.15 1.95 -17.91
C LEU A 125 -16.56 0.78 -17.11
N LYS A 126 -17.22 0.28 -16.06
CA LYS A 126 -16.58 -0.64 -15.11
C LYS A 126 -16.95 -2.13 -15.30
N TYR A 127 -18.14 -2.46 -15.84
CA TYR A 127 -18.64 -3.84 -15.92
C TYR A 127 -19.38 -4.09 -17.24
N GLY A 128 -18.63 -4.28 -18.34
CA GLY A 128 -19.11 -4.20 -19.75
C GLY A 128 -20.35 -5.01 -20.19
N ASN A 129 -21.01 -5.78 -19.30
CA ASN A 129 -22.27 -6.50 -19.52
C ASN A 129 -23.37 -6.26 -18.43
N MET A 130 -23.21 -5.28 -17.52
CA MET A 130 -24.15 -5.08 -16.41
C MET A 130 -25.52 -4.58 -16.89
N LYS A 131 -26.61 -5.22 -16.43
CA LYS A 131 -27.99 -4.80 -16.69
C LYS A 131 -28.45 -3.89 -15.57
N ALA A 132 -28.70 -2.62 -15.87
CA ALA A 132 -29.30 -1.71 -14.91
C ALA A 132 -30.78 -1.49 -15.25
N SER A 133 -31.65 -1.42 -14.24
CA SER A 133 -33.06 -1.08 -14.42
C SER A 133 -33.61 -0.23 -13.27
N ILE A 134 -34.61 0.57 -13.60
CA ILE A 134 -35.42 1.29 -12.63
C ILE A 134 -36.87 0.82 -12.72
N ASN A 135 -37.42 0.48 -11.56
CA ASN A 135 -38.78 0.00 -11.41
C ASN A 135 -39.60 1.07 -10.71
N THR A 136 -40.68 1.47 -11.35
CA THR A 136 -41.73 2.29 -10.76
C THR A 136 -42.99 1.45 -10.57
N PRO A 137 -44.06 1.98 -9.96
CA PRO A 137 -45.31 1.23 -9.84
C PRO A 137 -45.92 0.81 -11.19
N THR A 138 -45.71 1.59 -12.26
CA THR A 138 -46.31 1.33 -13.58
C THR A 138 -45.32 0.89 -14.64
N ALA A 139 -44.01 1.13 -14.48
CA ALA A 139 -43.03 0.85 -15.52
C ALA A 139 -41.76 0.14 -15.03
N VAL A 140 -41.16 -0.61 -15.96
CA VAL A 140 -39.78 -1.10 -15.86
C VAL A 140 -38.99 -0.42 -16.97
N ALA A 141 -37.95 0.34 -16.59
CA ALA A 141 -37.08 1.00 -17.55
C ALA A 141 -35.65 0.44 -17.45
N GLY A 142 -35.23 -0.25 -18.51
CA GLY A 142 -33.87 -0.76 -18.70
C GLY A 142 -32.91 0.35 -19.12
N LEU A 143 -31.79 0.44 -18.41
CA LEU A 143 -30.77 1.47 -18.57
C LEU A 143 -29.69 0.99 -19.53
N ARG A 144 -29.49 1.73 -20.63
CA ARG A 144 -28.32 1.58 -21.49
C ARG A 144 -27.55 2.88 -21.42
N GLY A 145 -26.60 2.96 -20.47
CA GLY A 145 -25.71 4.12 -20.19
C GLY A 145 -26.33 5.46 -20.46
N THR A 146 -27.08 5.89 -19.46
CA THR A 146 -28.09 6.91 -19.65
C THR A 146 -27.95 7.95 -18.54
N GLU A 147 -28.09 9.21 -18.93
CA GLU A 147 -28.45 10.30 -18.05
C GLU A 147 -29.94 10.57 -18.25
N PHE A 148 -30.73 10.39 -17.20
CA PHE A 148 -32.19 10.52 -17.29
C PHE A 148 -32.79 10.97 -15.97
N ALA A 149 -34.05 11.37 -16.01
CA ALA A 149 -34.88 11.62 -14.83
C ALA A 149 -36.17 10.82 -14.90
N THR A 150 -36.71 10.47 -13.73
CA THR A 150 -38.04 9.89 -13.62
C THR A 150 -38.82 10.49 -12.46
N GLY A 151 -40.13 10.61 -12.64
CA GLY A 151 -41.07 11.06 -11.62
C GLY A 151 -42.21 10.05 -11.47
N VAL A 152 -42.55 9.74 -10.22
CA VAL A 152 -43.68 8.89 -9.86
C VAL A 152 -44.72 9.72 -9.12
N TRP A 153 -45.89 9.85 -9.74
CA TRP A 153 -47.01 10.64 -9.23
C TRP A 153 -47.86 9.84 -8.23
N LEU A 154 -48.75 10.53 -7.50
CA LEU A 154 -49.59 9.93 -6.46
C LEU A 154 -50.54 8.84 -6.97
N ASP A 155 -50.94 8.91 -8.25
CA ASP A 155 -51.75 7.91 -8.94
C ASP A 155 -50.93 6.71 -9.46
N GLY A 156 -49.62 6.70 -9.21
CA GLY A 156 -48.68 5.68 -9.69
C GLY A 156 -48.14 5.95 -11.10
N THR A 157 -48.66 6.95 -11.81
CA THR A 157 -48.19 7.31 -13.16
C THR A 157 -46.70 7.65 -13.12
N SER A 158 -45.97 7.16 -14.12
CA SER A 158 -44.52 7.33 -14.21
C SER A 158 -44.12 8.10 -15.45
N ASP A 159 -43.33 9.16 -15.27
CA ASP A 159 -42.71 9.93 -16.35
C ASP A 159 -41.23 9.59 -16.48
N PHE A 160 -40.71 9.57 -17.71
CA PHE A 160 -39.29 9.37 -18.01
C PHE A 160 -38.79 10.43 -18.98
N PHE A 161 -37.63 11.01 -18.70
CA PHE A 161 -36.98 12.06 -19.49
C PHE A 161 -35.52 11.65 -19.75
N VAL A 162 -35.09 11.56 -21.02
CA VAL A 162 -33.74 11.09 -21.36
C VAL A 162 -32.88 12.23 -21.89
N PHE A 163 -31.76 12.52 -21.21
CA PHE A 163 -30.83 13.60 -21.55
C PHE A 163 -29.57 13.11 -22.29
N GLU A 164 -29.19 11.85 -22.07
CA GLU A 164 -28.08 11.19 -22.76
C GLU A 164 -28.33 9.69 -22.77
N GLY A 165 -27.99 8.99 -23.86
CA GLY A 165 -28.19 7.54 -23.98
C GLY A 165 -29.61 7.16 -24.41
N ALA A 166 -30.12 6.04 -23.90
CA ALA A 166 -31.48 5.57 -24.17
C ALA A 166 -32.04 4.72 -23.02
N LEU A 167 -33.37 4.65 -22.91
CA LEU A 167 -34.10 3.78 -21.98
C LEU A 167 -34.99 2.82 -22.76
N GLY A 168 -34.95 1.55 -22.38
CA GLY A 168 -35.94 0.56 -22.79
C GLY A 168 -37.10 0.54 -21.81
N ILE A 169 -38.28 1.05 -22.18
CA ILE A 169 -39.40 1.27 -21.25
C ILE A 169 -40.56 0.35 -21.61
N ARG A 170 -41.07 -0.37 -20.62
CA ARG A 170 -42.31 -1.15 -20.72
C ARG A 170 -43.18 -0.96 -19.50
N GLU A 171 -44.48 -1.17 -19.65
CA GLU A 171 -45.41 -1.30 -18.53
C GLU A 171 -45.13 -2.63 -17.79
N VAL A 172 -45.30 -2.65 -16.46
CA VAL A 172 -44.90 -3.79 -15.60
C VAL A 172 -45.51 -5.13 -16.05
N ASN A 173 -46.77 -5.12 -16.49
CA ASN A 173 -47.56 -6.28 -16.91
C ASN A 173 -47.54 -6.54 -18.43
N GLN A 174 -46.83 -5.72 -19.20
CA GLN A 174 -46.71 -5.89 -20.65
C GLN A 174 -45.30 -6.33 -21.05
N THR A 175 -45.22 -7.00 -22.20
CA THR A 175 -43.97 -7.48 -22.79
C THR A 175 -43.41 -6.54 -23.85
N GLU A 176 -44.24 -5.65 -24.40
CA GLU A 176 -43.80 -4.69 -25.42
C GLU A 176 -43.00 -3.56 -24.78
N GLU A 177 -41.81 -3.32 -25.33
CA GLU A 177 -40.86 -2.31 -24.88
C GLU A 177 -40.70 -1.24 -25.96
N ILE A 178 -40.78 0.03 -25.58
CA ILE A 178 -40.39 1.14 -26.44
C ILE A 178 -38.96 1.59 -26.10
N LEU A 179 -38.19 1.99 -27.10
CA LEU A 179 -36.88 2.59 -26.89
C LEU A 179 -37.02 4.12 -26.88
N LEU A 180 -36.82 4.73 -25.72
CA LEU A 180 -36.79 6.17 -25.54
C LEU A 180 -35.35 6.69 -25.67
N GLY A 181 -35.06 7.37 -26.78
CA GLY A 181 -33.73 7.94 -27.05
C GLY A 181 -33.49 9.30 -26.42
N ASN A 182 -32.26 9.80 -26.56
CA ASN A 182 -31.85 11.14 -26.13
C ASN A 182 -32.78 12.24 -26.68
N GLY A 183 -33.20 13.17 -25.82
CA GLY A 183 -34.00 14.33 -26.19
C GLY A 183 -35.50 14.07 -26.16
N PHE A 184 -35.94 12.91 -25.66
CA PHE A 184 -37.34 12.53 -25.62
C PHE A 184 -37.82 12.22 -24.19
N LYS A 185 -39.14 12.34 -24.01
CA LYS A 185 -39.90 11.92 -22.83
C LYS A 185 -41.03 10.97 -23.19
N THR A 186 -41.47 10.18 -22.22
CA THR A 186 -42.69 9.36 -22.31
C THR A 186 -43.36 9.28 -20.94
N ARG A 187 -44.65 8.91 -20.94
CA ARG A 187 -45.45 8.66 -19.75
C ARG A 187 -46.01 7.24 -19.79
N VAL A 188 -46.08 6.61 -18.63
CA VAL A 188 -46.64 5.26 -18.45
C VAL A 188 -47.74 5.28 -17.39
N TYR A 189 -48.99 5.09 -17.85
CA TYR A 189 -50.15 4.88 -17.01
C TYR A 189 -50.29 3.40 -16.64
N SER A 190 -50.95 3.10 -15.53
CA SER A 190 -51.19 1.71 -15.11
C SER A 190 -51.99 0.94 -16.18
N GLY A 191 -51.47 -0.21 -16.59
CA GLY A 191 -52.13 -1.08 -17.58
C GLY A 191 -52.12 -0.57 -19.03
N GLN A 192 -51.50 0.58 -19.32
CA GLN A 192 -51.38 1.13 -20.67
C GLN A 192 -49.93 1.07 -21.14
N SER A 193 -49.74 0.80 -22.44
CA SER A 193 -48.42 0.90 -23.06
C SER A 193 -47.88 2.34 -22.95
N PRO A 194 -46.56 2.54 -22.88
CA PRO A 194 -45.97 3.87 -22.83
C PRO A 194 -46.49 4.78 -23.95
N THR A 195 -46.72 6.06 -23.66
CA THR A 195 -47.14 7.02 -24.68
C THR A 195 -46.08 7.17 -25.77
N ALA A 196 -46.48 7.60 -26.96
CA ALA A 196 -45.53 7.91 -28.04
C ALA A 196 -44.44 8.88 -27.53
N PRO A 197 -43.15 8.66 -27.85
CA PRO A 197 -42.08 9.57 -27.47
C PRO A 197 -42.33 11.01 -27.94
N GLU A 198 -42.28 11.95 -27.01
CA GLU A 198 -42.39 13.40 -27.27
C GLU A 198 -41.03 14.07 -27.05
N ALA A 199 -40.70 15.10 -27.83
CA ALA A 199 -39.45 15.83 -27.62
C ALA A 199 -39.46 16.59 -26.28
N LEU A 200 -38.30 16.68 -25.63
CA LEU A 200 -38.12 17.53 -24.46
C LEU A 200 -38.26 19.01 -24.84
N THR A 201 -39.01 19.77 -24.05
CA THR A 201 -39.10 21.23 -24.21
C THR A 201 -37.98 21.94 -23.44
N ASP A 202 -37.74 23.23 -23.74
CA ASP A 202 -36.83 24.05 -22.96
C ASP A 202 -37.26 24.17 -21.48
N GLU A 203 -38.56 24.09 -21.21
CA GLU A 203 -39.11 24.06 -19.85
C GLU A 203 -38.75 22.74 -19.15
N ASP A 204 -38.84 21.59 -19.83
CA ASP A 204 -38.39 20.30 -19.31
C ASP A 204 -36.88 20.36 -19.00
N LEU A 205 -36.08 20.89 -19.92
CA LEU A 205 -34.63 21.02 -19.73
C LEU A 205 -34.27 21.95 -18.58
N SER A 206 -34.95 23.09 -18.45
CA SER A 206 -34.73 24.07 -17.36
C SER A 206 -35.09 23.49 -15.99
N LYS A 207 -36.23 22.77 -15.93
CA LYS A 207 -36.71 22.08 -14.73
C LYS A 207 -35.70 21.08 -14.18
N TRP A 208 -34.92 20.42 -15.03
CA TRP A 208 -33.93 19.42 -14.62
C TRP A 208 -32.48 19.94 -14.65
N GLN A 209 -32.19 21.07 -15.30
CA GLN A 209 -30.89 21.75 -15.29
C GLN A 209 -30.52 22.29 -13.90
N GLU A 210 -31.48 22.84 -13.16
CA GLU A 210 -31.30 23.21 -11.74
C GLU A 210 -31.01 21.99 -10.84
N GLU A 211 -31.32 20.79 -11.33
CA GLU A 211 -31.20 19.55 -10.58
C GLU A 211 -29.91 18.77 -10.85
N LYS A 212 -29.20 19.07 -11.94
CA LYS A 212 -27.87 18.49 -12.20
C LYS A 212 -26.92 18.82 -11.04
N PRO A 213 -26.00 17.92 -10.66
CA PRO A 213 -24.95 18.27 -9.70
C PRO A 213 -24.26 19.54 -10.20
N VAL A 214 -24.02 20.50 -9.31
CA VAL A 214 -23.14 21.64 -9.64
C VAL A 214 -21.81 21.01 -10.04
N GLU A 215 -21.50 21.00 -11.33
CA GLU A 215 -20.16 20.67 -11.78
C GLU A 215 -19.23 21.68 -11.10
N GLU A 216 -18.35 21.19 -10.22
CA GLU A 216 -17.18 21.98 -9.84
C GLU A 216 -16.52 22.37 -11.17
N LYS A 217 -16.53 23.68 -11.46
CA LYS A 217 -15.95 24.20 -12.70
C LYS A 217 -14.58 23.55 -12.90
N PRO A 218 -14.31 22.93 -14.06
CA PRO A 218 -13.00 22.40 -14.32
C PRO A 218 -12.01 23.56 -14.23
N VAL A 219 -10.98 23.40 -13.40
CA VAL A 219 -9.76 24.21 -13.51
C VAL A 219 -9.29 24.03 -14.95
N GLU A 220 -9.12 25.13 -15.68
CA GLU A 220 -8.70 25.16 -17.09
C GLU A 220 -7.68 24.06 -17.41
N GLU A 221 -8.10 23.11 -18.25
CA GLU A 221 -7.24 22.07 -18.79
C GLU A 221 -6.25 22.72 -19.76
N LYS A 222 -4.98 22.75 -19.36
CA LYS A 222 -3.86 22.89 -20.31
C LYS A 222 -3.98 21.82 -21.39
N PRO A 223 -3.56 22.10 -22.65
CA PRO A 223 -3.79 21.22 -23.78
C PRO A 223 -3.23 19.81 -23.52
N ALA A 224 -3.98 18.81 -23.98
CA ALA A 224 -3.73 17.40 -23.76
C ALA A 224 -2.28 17.00 -24.11
N PRO A 225 -1.58 16.24 -23.25
CA PRO A 225 -0.27 15.73 -23.58
C PRO A 225 -0.39 14.66 -24.68
N GLU A 226 0.58 14.69 -25.60
CA GLU A 226 0.80 13.65 -26.60
C GLU A 226 0.84 12.25 -25.98
N LYS A 227 0.43 11.24 -26.77
CA LYS A 227 0.43 9.81 -26.43
C LYS A 227 1.67 9.44 -25.60
N PRO A 228 1.50 8.76 -24.45
CA PRO A 228 2.62 8.53 -23.54
C PRO A 228 3.64 7.61 -24.20
N LYS A 229 4.83 8.17 -24.48
CA LYS A 229 6.07 7.39 -24.45
C LYS A 229 6.18 6.76 -23.07
N LYS A 230 6.64 5.51 -23.02
CA LYS A 230 6.98 4.81 -21.78
C LYS A 230 8.02 5.62 -20.99
N GLU A 231 7.55 6.47 -20.10
CA GLU A 231 8.36 7.14 -19.10
C GLU A 231 8.24 6.38 -17.79
N ALA A 232 9.40 6.15 -17.17
CA ALA A 232 9.56 5.38 -15.96
C ALA A 232 8.66 5.95 -14.84
N LYS A 233 7.91 5.06 -14.19
CA LYS A 233 7.16 5.34 -12.97
C LYS A 233 8.12 5.94 -11.92
N GLU A 234 7.99 7.24 -11.67
CA GLU A 234 8.50 7.82 -10.42
C GLU A 234 7.57 7.39 -9.28
N GLU A 235 8.05 6.50 -8.42
CA GLU A 235 7.55 6.40 -7.06
C GLU A 235 7.73 7.77 -6.38
N ARG A 236 6.63 8.53 -6.23
CA ARG A 236 6.58 9.64 -5.28
C ARG A 236 6.72 9.06 -3.86
N ARG A 237 7.95 8.98 -3.36
CA ARG A 237 8.20 9.23 -1.93
C ARG A 237 7.97 10.72 -1.74
N GLU A 238 7.03 11.09 -0.87
CA GLU A 238 6.62 12.47 -0.64
C GLU A 238 7.85 13.37 -0.38
N LEU A 239 8.12 14.24 -1.36
CA LEU A 239 9.03 15.37 -1.29
C LEU A 239 8.50 16.32 -0.21
N GLY A 240 9.27 16.60 0.83
CA GLY A 240 8.86 17.56 1.86
C GLY A 240 10.03 18.11 2.63
N TRP A 241 10.09 19.43 2.78
CA TRP A 241 10.92 20.08 3.77
C TRP A 241 10.42 19.64 5.14
N GLN A 242 11.27 18.97 5.92
CA GLN A 242 10.89 18.54 7.28
C GLN A 242 11.51 19.50 8.28
N ALA A 243 10.71 20.26 9.04
CA ALA A 243 11.24 20.91 10.25
C ALA A 243 11.09 19.98 11.46
N MET A 244 12.15 19.89 12.26
CA MET A 244 12.23 19.17 13.52
C MET A 244 12.28 20.16 14.68
N TYR A 245 11.40 19.99 15.67
CA TYR A 245 11.47 20.68 16.96
C TYR A 245 11.14 19.66 18.07
N GLY A 246 12.01 19.50 19.06
CA GLY A 246 11.78 18.55 20.15
C GLY A 246 13.01 18.32 21.02
N ALA A 247 13.06 17.18 21.70
CA ALA A 247 14.23 16.74 22.45
C ALA A 247 14.61 15.31 22.04
N THR A 248 15.91 15.04 22.02
CA THR A 248 16.49 13.73 21.71
C THR A 248 17.60 13.41 22.70
N VAL A 249 17.90 12.14 22.90
CA VAL A 249 19.04 11.70 23.71
C VAL A 249 20.17 11.30 22.76
N ILE A 250 21.31 11.98 22.86
CA ILE A 250 22.53 11.70 22.09
C ILE A 250 23.64 11.43 23.10
N ASP A 251 24.31 10.28 22.99
CA ASP A 251 25.39 9.86 23.88
C ASP A 251 25.02 9.99 25.38
N ASP A 252 23.85 9.45 25.75
CA ASP A 252 23.25 9.50 27.09
C ASP A 252 22.97 10.90 27.65
N LYS A 253 22.99 11.93 26.81
CA LYS A 253 22.67 13.32 27.19
C LYS A 253 21.44 13.82 26.45
N LEU A 254 20.57 14.52 27.18
CA LEU A 254 19.39 15.17 26.63
C LEU A 254 19.80 16.43 25.85
N TYR A 255 19.37 16.51 24.60
CA TYR A 255 19.51 17.67 23.73
C TYR A 255 18.14 18.13 23.23
N TYR A 256 17.90 19.43 23.23
CA TYR A 256 16.81 20.05 22.49
C TYR A 256 17.23 20.23 21.04
N GLN A 257 16.38 19.83 20.09
CA GLN A 257 16.66 19.90 18.66
C GLN A 257 15.76 20.93 18.00
N VAL A 258 16.37 21.73 17.12
CA VAL A 258 15.66 22.53 16.12
C VAL A 258 16.35 22.32 14.78
N GLY A 259 15.62 21.99 13.72
CA GLY A 259 16.24 21.73 12.42
C GLY A 259 15.30 21.73 11.25
N VAL A 260 15.85 21.82 10.04
CA VAL A 260 15.12 21.54 8.80
C VAL A 260 15.91 20.58 7.90
N LEU A 261 15.23 19.65 7.24
CA LEU A 261 15.83 18.68 6.30
C LEU A 261 15.25 18.90 4.90
N PRO A 262 15.68 19.95 4.20
CA PRO A 262 15.25 20.17 2.83
C PRO A 262 15.93 19.15 1.89
N GLU A 263 15.16 18.65 0.92
CA GLU A 263 15.69 17.93 -0.23
C GLU A 263 15.50 18.80 -1.49
N LEU A 264 16.61 19.26 -2.06
CA LEU A 264 16.63 20.03 -3.29
C LEU A 264 16.87 19.09 -4.47
N LYS A 265 15.95 19.05 -5.42
CA LYS A 265 16.13 18.33 -6.69
C LYS A 265 16.36 19.32 -7.81
N PHE A 266 17.47 19.18 -8.51
CA PHE A 266 17.79 19.99 -9.67
C PHE A 266 18.38 19.10 -10.75
N TRP A 267 17.70 19.04 -11.89
CA TRP A 267 18.04 18.12 -12.97
C TRP A 267 18.14 16.68 -12.46
N LYS A 268 19.26 15.98 -12.71
CA LYS A 268 19.53 14.61 -12.24
C LYS A 268 20.04 14.60 -10.81
N PHE A 269 20.32 15.74 -10.20
CA PHE A 269 20.91 15.82 -8.87
C PHE A 269 19.83 15.94 -7.79
N GLY A 270 20.07 15.26 -6.66
CA GLY A 270 19.34 15.45 -5.41
C GLY A 270 20.32 15.82 -4.30
N LEU A 271 20.06 16.91 -3.59
CA LEU A 271 20.84 17.37 -2.45
C LEU A 271 19.93 17.34 -1.21
N GLY A 272 20.20 16.41 -0.29
CA GLY A 272 19.59 16.39 1.02
C GLY A 272 20.45 17.15 2.01
N LEU A 273 19.87 18.09 2.75
CA LEU A 273 20.55 18.80 3.84
C LEU A 273 19.98 18.36 5.19
N ASP A 274 20.82 18.44 6.21
CA ASP A 274 20.42 18.31 7.61
C ASP A 274 20.85 19.57 8.36
N LEU A 275 19.95 20.56 8.38
CA LEU A 275 20.14 21.83 9.07
C LEU A 275 19.65 21.75 10.52
N SER A 276 19.87 20.63 11.20
CA SER A 276 19.56 20.46 12.63
C SER A 276 20.64 21.04 13.54
N PHE A 277 20.21 21.62 14.64
CA PHE A 277 21.02 22.12 15.74
C PHE A 277 20.53 21.45 17.03
N TYR A 278 21.47 20.95 17.82
CA TYR A 278 21.20 20.34 19.11
C TYR A 278 21.73 21.24 20.23
N PHE A 279 20.90 21.52 21.24
CA PHE A 279 21.21 22.38 22.38
C PHE A 279 21.16 21.56 23.66
N ASP A 280 22.19 21.62 24.50
CA ASP A 280 22.14 20.99 25.82
C ASP A 280 21.17 21.73 26.76
N LYS A 281 21.01 21.21 27.98
CA LYS A 281 20.14 21.82 29.00
C LYS A 281 20.53 23.26 29.39
N ASP A 282 21.78 23.64 29.15
CA ASP A 282 22.34 24.95 29.47
C ASP A 282 22.31 25.89 28.25
N GLY A 283 21.75 25.43 27.12
CA GLY A 283 21.59 26.19 25.88
C GLY A 283 22.82 26.17 24.97
N ASN A 284 23.86 25.40 25.29
CA ASN A 284 25.05 25.30 24.44
C ASN A 284 24.79 24.39 23.25
N ILE A 285 25.22 24.81 22.06
CA ILE A 285 25.14 23.99 20.85
C ILE A 285 26.09 22.79 20.99
N LYS A 286 25.61 21.60 20.62
CA LYS A 286 26.42 20.38 20.58
C LYS A 286 27.67 20.63 19.73
N LYS A 287 28.83 20.30 20.31
CA LYS A 287 30.13 20.46 19.66
C LYS A 287 30.14 19.76 18.30
N ASP A 288 30.77 20.39 17.31
CA ASP A 288 30.89 19.93 15.91
C ASP A 288 29.63 20.00 15.03
N ASP A 289 28.45 20.36 15.56
CA ASP A 289 27.22 20.46 14.76
C ASP A 289 27.27 21.52 13.65
N TRP A 290 28.06 22.59 13.83
CA TRP A 290 28.12 23.74 12.93
C TRP A 290 28.97 23.49 11.67
N LYS A 291 29.73 22.39 11.62
CA LYS A 291 30.58 22.06 10.46
C LYS A 291 29.71 21.83 9.22
N VAL A 292 30.03 22.54 8.13
CA VAL A 292 29.27 22.48 6.86
C VAL A 292 29.09 21.04 6.34
N GLN A 293 30.11 20.19 6.50
CA GLN A 293 30.06 18.78 6.12
C GLN A 293 28.93 18.02 6.85
N ASN A 294 28.68 18.34 8.13
CA ASN A 294 27.60 17.74 8.92
C ASN A 294 26.21 18.24 8.51
N LYS A 295 26.13 19.30 7.71
CA LYS A 295 24.88 19.87 7.20
C LYS A 295 24.46 19.29 5.84
N ILE A 296 25.33 18.55 5.17
CA ILE A 296 24.99 17.83 3.94
C ILE A 296 24.65 16.40 4.33
N LEU A 297 23.37 16.04 4.20
CA LEU A 297 22.92 14.68 4.48
C LEU A 297 23.32 13.75 3.34
N TYR A 298 23.10 14.16 2.09
CA TYR A 298 23.61 13.44 0.92
C TYR A 298 23.64 14.32 -0.32
N LEU A 299 24.49 13.94 -1.28
CA LEU A 299 24.38 14.34 -2.67
C LEU A 299 24.15 13.07 -3.51
N ARG A 300 23.20 13.14 -4.44
CA ARG A 300 22.80 12.04 -5.31
C ARG A 300 22.78 12.49 -6.76
N TYR A 301 23.21 11.61 -7.65
CA TYR A 301 23.01 11.69 -9.09
C TYR A 301 22.07 10.56 -9.53
N GLU A 302 20.98 10.92 -10.20
CA GLU A 302 19.90 10.08 -10.72
C GLU A 302 19.18 9.25 -9.64
N GLU A 303 18.17 8.47 -10.03
CA GLU A 303 17.55 7.42 -9.22
C GLU A 303 18.11 6.04 -9.65
N LYS A 304 18.14 5.06 -8.73
CA LYS A 304 18.77 3.73 -8.94
C LYS A 304 18.30 2.99 -10.21
N GLU A 305 17.05 3.21 -10.63
CA GLU A 305 16.42 2.52 -11.75
C GLU A 305 16.66 3.19 -13.12
N LYS A 306 17.18 4.41 -13.16
CA LYS A 306 17.21 5.25 -14.37
C LYS A 306 18.53 5.18 -15.16
N GLY A 307 19.44 4.28 -14.82
CA GLY A 307 20.71 4.07 -15.53
C GLY A 307 21.92 4.12 -14.61
N PHE A 308 22.71 5.20 -14.65
CA PHE A 308 23.80 5.43 -13.71
C PHE A 308 23.31 6.24 -12.50
N TYR A 309 23.44 5.64 -11.33
CA TYR A 309 23.15 6.21 -10.03
C TYR A 309 24.43 6.34 -9.23
N ALA A 310 24.57 7.47 -8.54
CA ALA A 310 25.61 7.64 -7.53
C ALA A 310 25.05 8.42 -6.34
N ARG A 311 25.51 8.09 -5.13
CA ARG A 311 25.15 8.78 -3.90
C ARG A 311 26.35 8.84 -2.98
N ILE A 312 26.54 9.99 -2.36
CA ILE A 312 27.53 10.24 -1.31
C ILE A 312 26.83 10.82 -0.08
N GLY A 313 27.22 10.39 1.12
CA GLY A 313 26.63 10.79 2.40
C GLY A 313 25.85 9.65 3.05
N ALA A 314 24.68 9.98 3.60
CA ALA A 314 23.78 9.05 4.25
C ALA A 314 23.27 7.97 3.29
N LEU A 315 23.40 6.69 3.63
CA LEU A 315 22.94 5.53 2.88
C LEU A 315 21.79 4.84 3.65
N PRO A 316 20.52 5.19 3.36
CA PRO A 316 19.39 4.72 4.15
C PRO A 316 19.10 3.23 3.97
N GLU A 317 19.35 2.71 2.76
CA GLU A 317 19.16 1.29 2.47
C GLU A 317 20.01 0.87 1.25
N VAL A 318 20.88 -0.12 1.45
CA VAL A 318 21.69 -0.75 0.40
C VAL A 318 21.45 -2.26 0.41
N THR A 319 21.05 -2.78 -0.75
CA THR A 319 20.86 -4.21 -1.01
C THR A 319 21.61 -4.58 -2.28
N LEU A 320 22.37 -5.67 -2.24
CA LEU A 320 23.06 -6.20 -3.41
C LEU A 320 22.37 -7.50 -3.87
N GLY A 321 21.97 -7.54 -5.14
CA GLY A 321 21.22 -8.67 -5.69
C GLY A 321 19.90 -8.89 -5.01
N HIS A 322 19.55 -10.15 -4.79
CA HIS A 322 18.34 -10.51 -4.05
C HIS A 322 18.52 -10.29 -2.53
N GLY A 323 19.71 -9.90 -2.06
CA GLY A 323 20.01 -9.66 -0.65
C GLY A 323 20.56 -10.87 0.09
N PHE A 324 21.03 -11.93 -0.59
CA PHE A 324 21.56 -13.11 0.10
C PHE A 324 22.87 -12.85 0.85
N ILE A 325 23.65 -11.82 0.45
CA ILE A 325 24.89 -11.39 1.13
C ILE A 325 24.70 -10.07 1.89
N MET A 326 24.17 -9.04 1.23
CA MET A 326 23.90 -7.74 1.82
C MET A 326 22.44 -7.34 1.55
N ASN A 327 21.67 -7.17 2.62
CA ASN A 327 20.24 -6.88 2.54
C ASN A 327 19.88 -5.73 3.46
N ARG A 328 19.42 -4.62 2.88
CA ARG A 328 18.95 -3.45 3.61
C ARG A 328 19.98 -2.89 4.61
N TYR A 329 21.26 -2.99 4.27
CA TYR A 329 22.33 -2.40 5.07
C TYR A 329 22.16 -0.87 5.09
N THR A 330 22.51 -0.23 6.22
CA THR A 330 22.48 1.23 6.34
C THR A 330 23.69 1.72 7.15
N ASN A 331 24.25 2.86 6.75
CA ASN A 331 25.24 3.59 7.57
C ASN A 331 24.56 4.64 8.48
N MET A 332 23.24 4.69 8.50
CA MET A 332 22.46 5.66 9.29
C MET A 332 21.95 5.08 10.61
N LEU A 333 22.41 3.89 11.02
CA LEU A 333 21.89 3.19 12.20
C LEU A 333 21.97 4.03 13.48
N TYR A 334 23.05 4.80 13.63
CA TYR A 334 23.31 5.67 14.79
C TYR A 334 23.01 7.14 14.51
N TYR A 335 22.32 7.47 13.41
CA TYR A 335 21.87 8.84 13.16
C TYR A 335 20.79 9.24 14.18
N PRO A 336 20.81 10.46 14.75
CA PRO A 336 21.71 11.58 14.44
C PRO A 336 22.99 11.66 15.28
N SER A 337 23.21 10.73 16.23
CA SER A 337 24.38 10.73 17.13
C SER A 337 25.69 10.68 16.35
N THR A 338 25.75 9.84 15.32
CA THR A 338 26.88 9.73 14.39
C THR A 338 26.42 9.95 12.96
N LYS A 339 27.16 10.77 12.21
CA LYS A 339 26.94 11.03 10.79
C LYS A 339 28.06 10.38 9.99
N THR A 340 27.77 9.23 9.39
CA THR A 340 28.73 8.52 8.54
C THR A 340 28.52 8.91 7.09
N ILE A 341 29.61 9.26 6.41
CA ILE A 341 29.61 9.53 4.97
C ILE A 341 29.93 8.22 4.25
N GLY A 342 28.99 7.74 3.45
CA GLY A 342 29.17 6.57 2.59
C GLY A 342 29.05 6.92 1.12
N ILE A 343 29.47 6.01 0.25
CA ILE A 343 29.32 6.08 -1.20
C ILE A 343 28.56 4.85 -1.68
N GLU A 344 27.60 5.06 -2.56
CA GLU A 344 26.95 4.01 -3.33
C GLU A 344 26.93 4.41 -4.81
N ALA A 345 27.32 3.50 -5.69
CA ALA A 345 27.25 3.70 -7.14
C ALA A 345 26.63 2.48 -7.80
N CYS A 346 25.73 2.69 -8.76
CA CYS A 346 25.08 1.61 -9.52
C CYS A 346 24.97 2.01 -10.98
N LEU A 347 25.38 1.13 -11.88
CA LEU A 347 25.17 1.29 -13.31
C LEU A 347 24.27 0.17 -13.82
N ASN A 348 23.06 0.51 -14.24
CA ASN A 348 22.14 -0.39 -14.94
C ASN A 348 22.20 -0.13 -16.45
N ARG A 349 22.69 -1.09 -17.23
CA ARG A 349 22.69 -1.04 -18.71
C ARG A 349 21.78 -2.13 -19.28
N GLU A 350 20.51 -1.82 -19.47
CA GLU A 350 19.52 -2.77 -20.00
C GLU A 350 19.73 -3.16 -21.49
N LYS A 351 20.43 -2.32 -22.27
CA LYS A 351 20.55 -2.46 -23.75
C LYS A 351 21.96 -2.86 -24.25
N GLY A 352 22.84 -3.38 -23.40
CA GLY A 352 24.23 -3.71 -23.74
C GLY A 352 24.59 -5.19 -23.61
N ARG A 353 25.68 -5.61 -24.29
CA ARG A 353 26.30 -6.95 -24.16
C ARG A 353 27.03 -7.15 -22.83
N PHE A 354 27.34 -6.06 -22.14
CA PHE A 354 27.85 -6.01 -20.77
C PHE A 354 26.72 -5.51 -19.87
N GLY A 355 26.48 -6.20 -18.75
CA GLY A 355 25.45 -5.78 -17.82
C GLY A 355 25.87 -4.60 -16.93
N GLY A 356 25.43 -4.62 -15.68
CA GLY A 356 25.62 -3.55 -14.72
C GLY A 356 26.61 -3.87 -13.61
N PHE A 357 26.87 -2.86 -12.79
CA PHE A 357 27.58 -3.03 -11.53
C PHE A 357 26.90 -2.25 -10.40
N SER A 358 27.17 -2.65 -9.17
CA SER A 358 26.82 -1.91 -7.97
C SER A 358 28.03 -1.92 -7.03
N ALA A 359 28.35 -0.81 -6.40
CA ALA A 359 29.44 -0.68 -5.45
C ALA A 359 28.97 0.13 -4.25
N VAL A 360 29.46 -0.24 -3.06
CA VAL A 360 29.14 0.44 -1.82
C VAL A 360 30.37 0.52 -0.92
N LEU A 361 30.58 1.71 -0.35
CA LEU A 361 31.57 2.01 0.68
C LEU A 361 30.82 2.74 1.80
N PRO A 362 30.31 2.05 2.82
CA PRO A 362 29.45 2.66 3.84
C PRO A 362 30.06 3.78 4.66
N ASP A 363 31.37 3.75 4.83
CA ASP A 363 32.14 4.70 5.62
C ASP A 363 33.43 5.02 4.85
N VAL A 364 33.53 6.25 4.37
CA VAL A 364 34.68 6.73 3.59
C VAL A 364 35.90 7.01 4.45
N ASP A 365 35.71 7.33 5.74
CA ASP A 365 36.81 7.72 6.63
C ASP A 365 37.57 6.48 7.09
N GLU A 366 36.82 5.43 7.45
CA GLU A 366 37.42 4.23 7.99
C GLU A 366 37.57 3.10 6.96
N ALA A 367 36.80 3.13 5.86
CA ALA A 367 36.79 2.13 4.79
C ALA A 367 36.74 0.66 5.27
N LYS A 368 36.03 0.44 6.38
CA LYS A 368 35.96 -0.84 7.11
C LYS A 368 35.08 -1.88 6.44
N LEU A 369 34.21 -1.46 5.53
CA LEU A 369 33.28 -2.31 4.81
C LEU A 369 33.27 -1.87 3.35
N VAL A 370 33.44 -2.81 2.42
CA VAL A 370 33.42 -2.53 0.97
C VAL A 370 32.62 -3.62 0.29
N GLY A 371 31.63 -3.25 -0.53
CA GLY A 371 30.79 -4.19 -1.26
C GLY A 371 30.75 -3.90 -2.75
N GLY A 372 30.67 -4.94 -3.55
CA GLY A 372 30.58 -4.84 -4.99
C GLY A 372 29.74 -5.98 -5.58
N ARG A 373 29.04 -5.67 -6.67
CA ARG A 373 28.34 -6.65 -7.51
C ARG A 373 28.56 -6.30 -8.97
N VAL A 374 28.81 -7.31 -9.79
CA VAL A 374 28.71 -7.23 -11.25
C VAL A 374 27.60 -8.17 -11.69
N TYR A 375 26.80 -7.77 -12.67
CA TYR A 375 25.69 -8.58 -13.16
C TYR A 375 25.46 -8.32 -14.64
N GLY A 376 24.78 -9.23 -15.32
CA GLY A 376 24.39 -9.03 -16.71
C GLY A 376 23.49 -10.12 -17.27
N LYS A 377 22.87 -9.79 -18.39
CA LYS A 377 21.97 -10.70 -19.09
C LYS A 377 22.76 -11.64 -19.99
N LEU A 378 22.66 -12.93 -19.73
CA LEU A 378 23.18 -13.99 -20.60
C LEU A 378 21.99 -14.70 -21.25
N HIS A 379 21.75 -14.41 -22.52
CA HIS A 379 20.64 -14.99 -23.28
C HIS A 379 19.26 -14.71 -22.63
N TRP A 380 18.54 -15.72 -22.14
CA TRP A 380 17.21 -15.58 -21.52
C TRP A 380 17.22 -15.51 -19.98
N PHE A 381 18.39 -15.43 -19.33
CA PHE A 381 18.53 -15.27 -17.87
C PHE A 381 19.58 -14.20 -17.52
N ASN A 382 19.58 -13.76 -16.27
CA ASN A 382 20.57 -12.84 -15.70
C ASN A 382 21.51 -13.61 -14.77
N LEU A 383 22.78 -13.20 -14.74
CA LEU A 383 23.78 -13.68 -13.79
C LEU A 383 24.34 -12.51 -12.99
N GLY A 384 24.63 -12.75 -11.72
CA GLY A 384 25.29 -11.81 -10.84
C GLY A 384 26.41 -12.48 -10.04
N ALA A 385 27.42 -11.68 -9.69
CA ALA A 385 28.46 -12.06 -8.74
C ALA A 385 28.65 -10.92 -7.74
N THR A 386 28.56 -11.24 -6.46
CA THR A 386 28.59 -10.27 -5.35
C THR A 386 29.73 -10.62 -4.41
N CYS A 387 30.44 -9.61 -3.91
CA CYS A 387 31.47 -9.75 -2.89
C CYS A 387 31.41 -8.57 -1.92
N VAL A 388 31.49 -8.84 -0.62
CA VAL A 388 31.52 -7.83 0.43
C VAL A 388 32.61 -8.18 1.44
N LEU A 389 33.42 -7.20 1.80
CA LEU A 389 34.59 -7.34 2.65
C LEU A 389 34.46 -6.45 3.88
N ASP A 390 34.53 -7.05 5.06
CA ASP A 390 34.85 -6.37 6.32
C ASP A 390 36.37 -6.44 6.54
N THR A 391 37.02 -5.27 6.63
CA THR A 391 38.48 -5.15 6.75
C THR A 391 38.96 -4.88 8.18
N LYS A 392 38.05 -4.66 9.14
CA LYS A 392 38.43 -4.45 10.55
C LYS A 392 39.22 -5.66 11.06
N PRO A 393 40.40 -5.49 11.69
CA PRO A 393 41.22 -6.63 12.13
C PRO A 393 40.48 -7.65 13.01
N ALA A 394 39.68 -7.18 13.97
CA ALA A 394 38.93 -8.04 14.88
C ALA A 394 37.74 -8.77 14.21
N THR A 395 37.26 -8.25 13.07
CA THR A 395 36.04 -8.73 12.42
C THR A 395 36.23 -9.07 10.95
N LYS A 396 37.48 -9.26 10.52
CA LYS A 396 37.85 -9.43 9.12
C LYS A 396 37.11 -10.60 8.51
N THR A 397 36.21 -10.31 7.58
CA THR A 397 35.28 -11.29 6.98
C THR A 397 35.05 -10.93 5.53
N THR A 398 35.19 -11.91 4.63
CA THR A 398 34.83 -11.74 3.22
C THR A 398 33.66 -12.64 2.91
N VAL A 399 32.61 -12.13 2.28
CA VAL A 399 31.46 -12.93 1.83
C VAL A 399 31.31 -12.72 0.33
N TYR A 400 31.29 -13.81 -0.42
CA TYR A 400 31.14 -13.78 -1.87
C TYR A 400 30.15 -14.83 -2.35
N GLY A 401 29.55 -14.57 -3.51
CA GLY A 401 28.54 -15.45 -4.06
C GLY A 401 28.17 -15.10 -5.49
N VAL A 402 27.42 -16.01 -6.09
CA VAL A 402 26.86 -15.87 -7.43
C VAL A 402 25.37 -16.09 -7.39
N ASP A 403 24.68 -15.42 -8.29
CA ASP A 403 23.24 -15.50 -8.42
C ASP A 403 22.83 -15.67 -9.88
N VAL A 404 21.70 -16.34 -10.09
CA VAL A 404 21.04 -16.48 -11.39
C VAL A 404 19.59 -16.06 -11.23
N GLU A 405 19.07 -15.27 -12.18
CA GLU A 405 17.68 -14.82 -12.20
C GLU A 405 17.08 -15.11 -13.58
N LEU A 406 15.95 -15.79 -13.59
CA LEU A 406 15.14 -16.08 -14.76
C LEU A 406 13.87 -15.22 -14.72
N PRO A 407 13.80 -14.13 -15.51
CA PRO A 407 12.57 -13.36 -15.66
C PRO A 407 11.55 -14.17 -16.47
N LEU A 408 10.34 -14.32 -15.92
CA LEU A 408 9.20 -14.98 -16.53
C LEU A 408 8.09 -13.96 -16.84
N PRO A 409 7.08 -14.31 -17.66
CA PRO A 409 5.89 -13.48 -17.85
C PRO A 409 5.15 -13.18 -16.54
N PHE A 410 4.26 -12.18 -16.56
CA PHE A 410 3.38 -11.79 -15.43
C PHE A 410 4.13 -11.31 -14.18
N ASP A 411 5.24 -10.58 -14.35
CA ASP A 411 6.06 -10.04 -13.25
C ASP A 411 6.53 -11.11 -12.25
N ILE A 412 6.83 -12.31 -12.77
CA ILE A 412 7.41 -13.43 -12.03
C ILE A 412 8.91 -13.51 -12.33
N LYS A 413 9.71 -13.76 -11.30
CA LYS A 413 11.15 -14.03 -11.42
C LYS A 413 11.49 -15.26 -10.59
N LEU A 414 12.08 -16.26 -11.21
CA LEU A 414 12.73 -17.35 -10.49
C LEU A 414 14.20 -17.02 -10.31
N TYR A 415 14.78 -17.35 -9.17
CA TYR A 415 16.19 -17.10 -8.94
C TYR A 415 16.83 -18.16 -8.07
N GLY A 416 18.16 -18.16 -8.06
CA GLY A 416 18.97 -18.94 -7.15
C GLY A 416 20.18 -18.14 -6.72
N ASP A 417 20.48 -18.14 -5.42
CA ASP A 417 21.68 -17.53 -4.86
C ASP A 417 22.56 -18.62 -4.22
N VAL A 418 23.88 -18.52 -4.41
CA VAL A 418 24.87 -19.33 -3.68
C VAL A 418 25.91 -18.38 -3.11
N ALA A 419 26.22 -18.50 -1.83
CA ALA A 419 27.23 -17.67 -1.19
C ALA A 419 28.06 -18.44 -0.17
N LYS A 420 29.26 -17.91 0.09
CA LYS A 420 30.22 -18.43 1.06
C LYS A 420 30.77 -17.28 1.89
N ILE A 421 30.85 -17.50 3.20
CA ILE A 421 31.61 -16.66 4.11
C ILE A 421 33.01 -17.27 4.18
N ASP A 422 34.03 -16.50 3.79
CA ASP A 422 35.41 -16.97 3.77
C ASP A 422 35.84 -17.49 5.15
N LYS A 423 36.51 -18.65 5.17
CA LYS A 423 36.89 -19.42 6.37
C LYS A 423 35.74 -20.02 7.21
N TYR A 424 34.50 -19.79 6.82
CA TYR A 424 33.32 -20.36 7.48
C TYR A 424 32.44 -21.10 6.46
N GLY A 425 31.13 -21.12 6.72
CA GLY A 425 30.16 -21.88 5.96
C GLY A 425 29.78 -21.32 4.60
N SER A 426 29.03 -22.12 3.87
CA SER A 426 28.33 -21.73 2.64
C SER A 426 26.85 -22.08 2.71
N GLY A 427 26.06 -21.37 1.92
CA GLY A 427 24.63 -21.59 1.80
C GLY A 427 24.13 -21.27 0.41
N PHE A 428 22.93 -21.75 0.13
CA PHE A 428 22.19 -21.37 -1.07
C PHE A 428 20.73 -21.09 -0.75
N ALA A 429 20.11 -20.24 -1.58
CA ALA A 429 18.68 -20.00 -1.65
C ALA A 429 18.21 -20.37 -3.07
N ALA A 430 17.63 -21.56 -3.24
CA ALA A 430 17.13 -22.03 -4.53
C ALA A 430 16.19 -23.24 -4.34
N PRO A 431 15.02 -23.29 -5.00
CA PRO A 431 14.47 -22.24 -5.85
C PRO A 431 14.02 -21.02 -5.03
N GLY A 432 14.29 -19.83 -5.56
CA GLY A 432 13.75 -18.54 -5.14
C GLY A 432 12.70 -18.06 -6.14
N LEU A 433 11.66 -17.40 -5.63
CA LEU A 433 10.56 -16.80 -6.41
C LEU A 433 10.33 -15.37 -5.91
N LEU A 434 10.35 -14.41 -6.83
CA LEU A 434 9.74 -13.09 -6.65
C LEU A 434 8.56 -13.02 -7.61
N ALA A 435 7.38 -12.61 -7.15
CA ALA A 435 6.22 -12.50 -8.02
C ALA A 435 5.36 -11.30 -7.64
N LYS A 436 4.85 -10.56 -8.63
CA LYS A 436 3.82 -9.54 -8.42
C LYS A 436 2.48 -10.02 -8.96
N ILE A 437 1.58 -10.47 -8.07
CA ILE A 437 0.30 -11.08 -8.45
C ILE A 437 -0.83 -10.26 -7.83
N PHE A 438 -1.77 -9.75 -8.65
CA PHE A 438 -2.88 -8.89 -8.22
C PHE A 438 -2.47 -7.66 -7.39
N GLY A 439 -1.26 -7.14 -7.61
CA GLY A 439 -0.69 -6.01 -6.84
C GLY A 439 0.01 -6.41 -5.54
N ALA A 440 0.02 -7.69 -5.18
CA ALA A 440 0.78 -8.24 -4.07
C ALA A 440 2.19 -8.64 -4.50
N ASP A 441 3.18 -8.28 -3.69
CA ASP A 441 4.57 -8.70 -3.85
C ASP A 441 4.80 -9.97 -3.01
N PHE A 442 5.16 -11.06 -3.67
CA PHE A 442 5.46 -12.35 -3.06
C PHE A 442 6.95 -12.64 -3.16
N ARG A 443 7.52 -13.20 -2.09
CA ARG A 443 8.86 -13.77 -2.06
C ARG A 443 8.83 -15.15 -1.41
N LEU A 444 9.40 -16.16 -2.06
CA LEU A 444 9.49 -17.50 -1.49
C LEU A 444 10.86 -18.08 -1.82
N GLU A 445 11.55 -18.62 -0.83
CA GLU A 445 12.87 -19.23 -1.03
C GLU A 445 13.00 -20.50 -0.22
N TYR A 446 13.49 -21.57 -0.84
CA TYR A 446 14.09 -22.67 -0.10
C TYR A 446 15.57 -22.36 0.15
N ARG A 447 16.00 -22.45 1.41
CA ARG A 447 17.38 -22.21 1.84
C ARG A 447 18.01 -23.47 2.42
N ASN A 448 19.28 -23.69 2.11
CA ASN A 448 20.08 -24.76 2.70
C ASN A 448 21.50 -24.24 2.94
N MET A 449 21.88 -24.19 4.21
CA MET A 449 23.02 -23.44 4.72
C MET A 449 23.83 -24.28 5.70
N ALA A 450 25.13 -24.08 5.77
CA ALA A 450 25.92 -24.58 6.89
C ALA A 450 25.52 -23.84 8.19
N SER A 451 25.77 -24.45 9.36
CA SER A 451 25.42 -23.85 10.66
C SER A 451 26.15 -22.52 10.93
N ASP A 452 27.36 -22.42 10.38
CA ASP A 452 28.28 -21.28 10.38
C ASP A 452 28.12 -20.38 9.14
N PHE A 453 26.92 -20.40 8.53
CA PHE A 453 26.54 -19.46 7.47
C PHE A 453 25.31 -18.67 7.91
N ILE A 454 25.38 -17.35 7.79
CA ILE A 454 24.27 -16.44 8.09
C ILE A 454 23.86 -15.76 6.78
N PRO A 455 22.63 -15.99 6.28
CA PRO A 455 22.13 -15.29 5.10
C PRO A 455 21.97 -13.81 5.42
N ALA A 456 22.17 -12.94 4.43
CA ALA A 456 22.19 -11.48 4.63
C ALA A 456 23.15 -11.08 5.78
N TYR A 457 24.38 -11.61 5.75
CA TYR A 457 25.38 -11.36 6.78
C TYR A 457 25.55 -9.85 7.07
N PHE A 458 25.55 -9.02 6.01
CA PHE A 458 25.55 -7.56 6.09
C PHE A 458 24.11 -7.02 5.98
N ASP A 459 23.40 -6.95 7.10
CA ASP A 459 22.02 -6.44 7.18
C ASP A 459 21.96 -5.05 7.84
N THR A 460 20.75 -4.54 8.06
CA THR A 460 20.49 -3.25 8.72
C THR A 460 21.17 -3.11 10.09
N PHE A 461 21.34 -4.21 10.83
CA PHE A 461 21.89 -4.22 12.19
C PHE A 461 23.36 -4.63 12.23
N TYR A 462 24.02 -4.74 11.08
CA TYR A 462 25.37 -5.28 10.98
C TYR A 462 26.38 -4.53 11.86
N GLU A 463 26.32 -3.19 11.88
CA GLU A 463 27.27 -2.37 12.64
C GLU A 463 27.20 -2.65 14.14
N ASP A 464 26.00 -2.83 14.67
CA ASP A 464 25.74 -3.10 16.09
C ASP A 464 26.04 -4.56 16.46
N ALA A 465 25.60 -5.49 15.61
CA ALA A 465 25.70 -6.91 15.86
C ALA A 465 27.04 -7.54 15.41
N ARG A 466 28.00 -6.75 14.92
CA ARG A 466 29.19 -7.23 14.20
C ARG A 466 29.96 -8.31 14.96
N MET A 467 30.26 -8.07 16.24
CA MET A 467 30.99 -9.02 17.09
C MET A 467 30.18 -10.29 17.35
N ASN A 468 28.89 -10.15 17.60
CA ASN A 468 27.99 -11.28 17.86
C ASN A 468 27.83 -12.16 16.61
N LYS A 469 27.73 -11.56 15.42
CA LYS A 469 27.68 -12.30 14.16
C LYS A 469 28.93 -13.16 13.99
N ILE A 470 30.12 -12.61 14.20
CA ILE A 470 31.37 -13.40 14.08
C ILE A 470 31.49 -14.48 15.14
N ALA A 471 31.09 -14.19 16.38
CA ALA A 471 31.05 -15.21 17.41
C ALA A 471 30.14 -16.39 17.01
N SER A 472 28.97 -16.10 16.42
CA SER A 472 28.04 -17.13 15.96
C SER A 472 28.56 -17.97 14.79
N LEU A 473 29.40 -17.40 13.90
CA LEU A 473 30.05 -18.16 12.82
C LEU A 473 31.04 -19.22 13.33
N LYS A 474 31.54 -19.11 14.57
CA LYS A 474 32.44 -20.13 15.15
C LYS A 474 31.68 -21.38 15.62
N SER A 475 30.35 -21.34 15.66
CA SER A 475 29.54 -22.48 16.06
C SER A 475 29.33 -23.45 14.90
N GLN A 476 29.83 -24.68 15.06
CA GLN A 476 29.62 -25.75 14.10
C GLN A 476 28.49 -26.67 14.54
N GLY A 477 27.73 -27.16 13.56
CA GLY A 477 26.58 -28.00 13.76
C GLY A 477 26.05 -28.53 12.43
N GLU A 478 24.87 -29.14 12.47
CA GLU A 478 24.23 -29.65 11.27
C GLU A 478 23.81 -28.54 10.30
N ARG A 479 23.71 -28.88 9.02
CA ARG A 479 23.18 -27.97 8.01
C ARG A 479 21.75 -27.57 8.35
N ILE A 480 21.45 -26.31 8.09
CA ILE A 480 20.19 -25.66 8.36
C ILE A 480 19.43 -25.55 7.05
N LYS A 481 18.22 -26.08 6.99
CA LYS A 481 17.39 -26.13 5.78
C LYS A 481 16.01 -25.61 6.10
N GLY A 482 15.39 -24.89 5.17
CA GLY A 482 14.03 -24.45 5.38
C GLY A 482 13.57 -23.39 4.40
N VAL A 483 12.55 -22.64 4.78
CA VAL A 483 11.82 -21.75 3.88
C VAL A 483 11.78 -20.34 4.43
N PHE A 484 12.08 -19.38 3.56
CA PHE A 484 11.77 -17.96 3.74
C PHE A 484 10.54 -17.62 2.91
N SER A 485 9.55 -16.97 3.50
CA SER A 485 8.35 -16.47 2.82
C SER A 485 8.15 -15.00 3.13
N GLY A 486 7.80 -14.21 2.12
CA GLY A 486 7.50 -12.78 2.23
C GLY A 486 6.25 -12.43 1.43
N LEU A 487 5.44 -11.54 1.99
CA LEU A 487 4.23 -10.99 1.37
C LEU A 487 4.17 -9.49 1.63
N GLY A 488 3.94 -8.70 0.59
CA GLY A 488 3.62 -7.28 0.67
C GLY A 488 2.35 -6.97 -0.11
N TYR A 489 1.51 -6.08 0.40
CA TYR A 489 0.35 -5.58 -0.33
C TYR A 489 0.05 -4.13 0.00
N GLN A 490 -0.50 -3.39 -0.96
CA GLN A 490 -1.03 -2.04 -0.73
C GLN A 490 -2.48 -1.95 -1.19
N PHE A 491 -3.41 -1.86 -0.24
CA PHE A 491 -4.83 -1.62 -0.52
C PHE A 491 -5.05 -0.14 -0.84
N PHE A 492 -5.43 0.16 -2.08
CA PHE A 492 -5.76 1.51 -2.55
C PHE A 492 -4.71 2.58 -2.20
N LYS A 493 -3.43 2.17 -2.10
CA LYS A 493 -2.31 2.99 -1.59
C LYS A 493 -2.53 3.57 -0.18
N THR A 494 -3.59 3.16 0.51
CA THR A 494 -4.03 3.70 1.80
C THR A 494 -3.56 2.81 2.92
N ILE A 495 -3.69 1.48 2.78
CA ILE A 495 -3.21 0.53 3.79
C ILE A 495 -2.10 -0.32 3.16
N SER A 496 -0.94 -0.40 3.81
CA SER A 496 0.12 -1.36 3.48
C SER A 496 0.11 -2.52 4.47
N LEU A 497 0.28 -3.73 3.97
CA LEU A 497 0.58 -4.91 4.74
C LEU A 497 1.93 -5.46 4.31
N ALA A 498 2.72 -5.92 5.27
CA ALA A 498 3.97 -6.62 5.03
C ALA A 498 4.10 -7.77 6.02
N MET A 499 4.51 -8.94 5.53
CA MET A 499 4.75 -10.13 6.34
C MET A 499 6.02 -10.81 5.84
N ALA A 500 6.82 -11.33 6.75
CA ALA A 500 7.88 -12.28 6.43
C ALA A 500 7.93 -13.39 7.47
N TYR A 501 8.18 -14.62 7.05
CA TYR A 501 8.25 -15.79 7.91
C TYR A 501 9.43 -16.66 7.51
N GLU A 502 10.19 -17.11 8.50
CA GLU A 502 11.36 -17.98 8.31
C GLU A 502 11.22 -19.21 9.19
N ASP A 503 11.31 -20.39 8.59
CA ASP A 503 11.26 -21.67 9.31
C ASP A 503 12.43 -22.53 8.84
N TYR A 504 13.33 -22.87 9.75
CA TYR A 504 14.53 -23.64 9.46
C TYR A 504 14.70 -24.80 10.42
N SER A 505 15.24 -25.91 9.90
CA SER A 505 15.61 -27.07 10.70
C SER A 505 16.56 -26.68 11.83
N ASN A 506 16.36 -27.25 13.01
CA ASN A 506 17.19 -27.04 14.20
C ASN A 506 17.24 -25.58 14.70
N ARG A 507 16.31 -24.72 14.26
CA ARG A 507 16.09 -23.36 14.79
C ARG A 507 14.62 -23.12 15.06
N LYS A 508 14.33 -22.18 15.95
CA LYS A 508 12.97 -21.66 16.11
C LYS A 508 12.63 -20.71 14.95
N PRO A 509 11.36 -20.61 14.53
CA PRO A 509 10.98 -19.75 13.43
C PRO A 509 11.12 -18.26 13.77
N SER A 510 11.22 -17.43 12.74
CA SER A 510 11.21 -15.96 12.81
C SER A 510 10.03 -15.38 12.05
N LEU A 511 9.49 -14.26 12.50
CA LEU A 511 8.30 -13.62 11.96
C LEU A 511 8.45 -12.10 11.96
N TYR A 512 8.09 -11.47 10.85
CA TYR A 512 7.83 -10.05 10.72
C TYR A 512 6.38 -9.85 10.29
N LEU A 513 5.68 -8.92 10.94
CA LEU A 513 4.38 -8.41 10.54
C LEU A 513 4.41 -6.89 10.59
N GLY A 514 3.87 -6.24 9.57
CA GLY A 514 3.77 -4.80 9.46
C GLY A 514 2.44 -4.41 8.84
N CYS A 515 1.79 -3.41 9.41
CA CYS A 515 0.61 -2.77 8.85
C CYS A 515 0.81 -1.25 8.91
N GLY A 516 0.57 -0.56 7.81
CA GLY A 516 0.70 0.89 7.71
C GLY A 516 -0.54 1.53 7.12
N LEU A 517 -0.96 2.67 7.66
CA LEU A 517 -1.84 3.63 7.05
C LEU A 517 -0.96 4.70 6.37
N ASN A 518 -0.99 4.76 5.04
CA ASN A 518 -0.17 5.64 4.22
C ASN A 518 -0.95 6.83 3.64
N LYS A 519 -2.23 6.96 4.00
CA LYS A 519 -3.07 8.10 3.60
C LYS A 519 -3.73 8.70 4.82
N LYS A 520 -3.81 10.03 4.83
CA LYS A 520 -4.41 10.78 5.92
C LYS A 520 -5.87 10.40 6.17
N ILE A 521 -6.23 10.14 7.43
CA ILE A 521 -7.59 9.93 7.92
C ILE A 521 -7.83 10.88 9.11
N GLY A 522 -8.70 11.86 8.94
CA GLY A 522 -8.89 12.93 9.93
C GLY A 522 -7.58 13.68 10.15
N ASN A 523 -7.14 13.78 11.41
CA ASN A 523 -5.86 14.36 11.77
C ASN A 523 -4.70 13.36 11.76
N LEU A 524 -4.94 12.07 11.54
CA LEU A 524 -3.87 11.08 11.46
C LEU A 524 -3.31 11.08 10.03
N ASN A 525 -2.13 11.65 9.82
CA ASN A 525 -1.47 11.69 8.52
C ASN A 525 -1.00 10.30 8.07
N SER A 526 -0.38 9.57 8.98
CA SER A 526 0.02 8.17 8.77
C SER A 526 0.09 7.44 10.11
N ALA A 527 0.02 6.12 10.07
CA ALA A 527 0.32 5.29 11.21
C ALA A 527 0.94 3.99 10.75
N SER A 528 1.76 3.35 11.57
CA SER A 528 2.22 1.99 11.33
C SER A 528 2.37 1.24 12.63
N ILE A 529 2.10 -0.05 12.57
CA ILE A 529 2.42 -1.00 13.62
C ILE A 529 3.24 -2.11 13.00
N SER A 530 4.25 -2.56 13.73
CA SER A 530 5.09 -3.68 13.31
C SER A 530 5.49 -4.54 14.50
N LEU A 531 5.61 -5.82 14.21
CA LEU A 531 6.10 -6.87 15.08
C LEU A 531 7.26 -7.54 14.36
N TYR A 532 8.41 -7.61 15.00
CA TYR A 532 9.51 -8.45 14.57
C TYR A 532 9.84 -9.44 15.68
N ARG A 533 10.02 -10.71 15.33
CA ARG A 533 10.29 -11.78 16.26
C ARG A 533 11.33 -12.70 15.64
N LYS A 534 12.43 -12.95 16.35
CA LYS A 534 13.54 -13.78 15.86
C LYS A 534 13.71 -15.02 16.72
N GLU A 535 13.77 -16.18 16.06
CA GLU A 535 14.03 -17.49 16.68
C GLU A 535 13.19 -17.73 17.95
N ALA A 536 11.87 -17.65 17.83
CA ALA A 536 10.94 -17.72 18.96
C ALA A 536 9.83 -18.76 18.78
N GLU A 537 9.08 -19.00 19.86
CA GLU A 537 7.99 -19.98 19.90
C GLU A 537 6.84 -19.62 18.91
N PRO A 538 6.07 -20.62 18.44
CA PRO A 538 5.03 -20.44 17.43
C PRO A 538 3.99 -19.37 17.76
N LEU A 539 3.37 -18.82 16.69
CA LEU A 539 2.33 -17.79 16.72
C LEU A 539 1.21 -18.09 17.75
N PHE A 540 0.76 -17.03 18.45
CA PHE A 540 -0.36 -16.96 19.42
C PHE A 540 -0.10 -17.45 20.86
N SER A 541 1.12 -17.80 21.24
CA SER A 541 1.41 -18.26 22.62
C SER A 541 1.59 -17.13 23.64
N ASN A 542 2.28 -16.03 23.28
CA ASN A 542 2.36 -14.78 24.05
C ASN A 542 2.98 -13.67 23.17
N PHE A 543 2.48 -12.43 23.25
CA PHE A 543 3.05 -11.29 22.51
C PHE A 543 4.24 -10.63 23.21
N LYS A 544 4.50 -10.99 24.47
CA LYS A 544 5.68 -10.62 25.27
C LYS A 544 6.63 -11.83 25.35
N GLN A 545 7.47 -12.00 24.34
CA GLN A 545 8.41 -13.11 24.27
C GLN A 545 9.83 -12.61 24.06
N PRO A 546 10.85 -13.40 24.44
CA PRO A 546 12.22 -13.09 24.09
C PRO A 546 12.41 -12.79 22.59
N ASN A 547 13.41 -11.99 22.27
CA ASN A 547 13.79 -11.66 20.88
C ASN A 547 12.64 -11.06 20.05
N THR A 548 11.76 -10.29 20.70
CA THR A 548 10.60 -9.65 20.08
C THR A 548 10.74 -8.14 20.12
N ILE A 549 10.40 -7.46 19.02
CA ILE A 549 10.33 -6.01 18.93
C ILE A 549 8.93 -5.62 18.45
N TRP A 550 8.26 -4.81 19.23
CA TRP A 550 7.06 -4.08 18.81
C TRP A 550 7.44 -2.65 18.47
N LYS A 551 6.88 -2.11 17.38
CA LYS A 551 7.03 -0.70 17.04
C LYS A 551 5.72 -0.16 16.49
N LEU A 552 5.22 0.91 17.12
CA LEU A 552 4.13 1.75 16.66
C LEU A 552 4.70 3.11 16.29
N VAL A 553 4.29 3.65 15.15
CA VAL A 553 4.57 5.01 14.72
C VAL A 553 3.25 5.65 14.33
N ALA A 554 2.93 6.84 14.84
CA ALA A 554 1.74 7.59 14.45
C ALA A 554 2.14 9.04 14.17
N ASP A 555 1.84 9.53 12.97
CA ASP A 555 2.02 10.92 12.55
C ASP A 555 0.65 11.62 12.63
N TYR A 556 0.46 12.45 13.65
CA TYR A 556 -0.79 13.12 13.94
C TYR A 556 -0.68 14.62 13.71
N GLN A 557 -1.42 15.16 12.76
CA GLN A 557 -1.53 16.58 12.49
C GLN A 557 -2.11 17.33 13.69
N LEU A 558 -1.37 18.33 14.16
CA LEU A 558 -1.78 19.22 15.24
C LEU A 558 -2.48 20.46 14.68
N ALA A 559 -1.86 21.13 13.71
CA ALA A 559 -2.39 22.32 13.07
C ALA A 559 -1.63 22.62 11.77
N GLY A 560 -2.35 22.87 10.67
CA GLY A 560 -1.74 23.25 9.39
C GLY A 560 -0.61 22.29 8.97
N PRO A 561 0.62 22.77 8.70
CA PRO A 561 1.75 21.91 8.32
C PRO A 561 2.35 21.10 9.49
N VAL A 562 1.93 21.36 10.73
CA VAL A 562 2.53 20.81 11.95
C VAL A 562 1.86 19.49 12.35
N SER A 563 2.67 18.50 12.66
CA SER A 563 2.28 17.17 13.14
C SER A 563 3.19 16.70 14.26
N ALA A 564 2.68 15.86 15.15
CA ALA A 564 3.44 15.12 16.13
C ALA A 564 3.60 13.67 15.67
N VAL A 565 4.84 13.22 15.56
CA VAL A 565 5.21 11.83 15.29
C VAL A 565 5.51 11.15 16.61
N TYR A 566 4.60 10.27 17.00
CA TYR A 566 4.73 9.42 18.19
C TYR A 566 5.32 8.08 17.77
N THR A 567 6.49 7.72 18.31
CA THR A 567 7.11 6.40 18.11
C THR A 567 7.21 5.68 19.44
N TYR A 568 6.46 4.58 19.58
CA TYR A 568 6.57 3.68 20.72
C TYR A 568 7.19 2.36 20.27
N LYS A 569 8.29 1.96 20.92
CA LYS A 569 9.00 0.72 20.64
C LYS A 569 9.15 -0.06 21.95
N VAL A 570 8.96 -1.37 21.90
CA VAL A 570 9.31 -2.26 23.02
C VAL A 570 10.17 -3.38 22.47
N SER A 571 11.43 -3.46 22.91
CA SER A 571 12.31 -4.60 22.63
C SER A 571 12.30 -5.56 23.82
N TYR A 572 12.28 -6.85 23.54
CA TYR A 572 12.48 -7.91 24.53
C TYR A 572 13.80 -8.61 24.22
N ASP A 573 14.69 -8.70 25.20
CA ASP A 573 15.97 -9.41 25.05
C ASP A 573 15.77 -10.95 25.03
N GLU A 574 16.87 -11.70 25.00
CA GLU A 574 16.85 -13.17 25.02
C GLU A 574 16.27 -13.76 26.33
N ASN A 575 16.25 -12.98 27.41
CA ASN A 575 15.70 -13.36 28.71
C ASN A 575 14.23 -12.92 28.87
N GLY A 576 13.66 -12.20 27.88
CA GLY A 576 12.31 -11.68 27.91
C GLY A 576 12.15 -10.39 28.73
N VAL A 577 13.25 -9.73 29.10
CA VAL A 577 13.24 -8.42 29.76
C VAL A 577 12.82 -7.35 28.75
N ALA A 578 11.85 -6.52 29.13
CA ALA A 578 11.30 -5.49 28.27
C ALA A 578 12.07 -4.17 28.40
N TYR A 579 12.43 -3.59 27.26
CA TYR A 579 13.07 -2.29 27.10
C TYR A 579 12.14 -1.37 26.29
N PRO A 580 11.17 -0.72 26.94
CA PRO A 580 10.31 0.25 26.27
C PRO A 580 11.09 1.51 25.93
N SER A 581 10.79 2.10 24.78
CA SER A 581 11.30 3.37 24.31
C SER A 581 10.14 4.15 23.72
N LEU A 582 10.06 5.42 24.13
CA LEU A 582 9.09 6.37 23.61
C LEU A 582 9.83 7.58 23.06
N SER A 583 9.50 7.96 21.84
CA SER A 583 9.96 9.19 21.21
C SER A 583 8.76 9.98 20.69
N LEU A 584 8.78 11.29 20.92
CA LEU A 584 7.83 12.23 20.39
C LEU A 584 8.60 13.29 19.61
N THR A 585 8.31 13.42 18.33
CA THR A 585 8.98 14.38 17.45
C THR A 585 7.95 15.28 16.79
N THR A 586 8.14 16.59 16.80
CA THR A 586 7.29 17.48 16.01
C THR A 586 7.84 17.55 14.59
N LYS A 587 7.01 17.25 13.60
CA LYS A 587 7.28 17.33 12.17
C LYS A 587 6.45 18.45 11.57
N ILE A 588 7.09 19.42 10.95
CA ILE A 588 6.43 20.45 10.14
C ILE A 588 6.69 20.12 8.67
N SER A 589 5.63 19.95 7.89
CA SER A 589 5.68 19.59 6.46
C SER A 589 5.29 20.80 5.61
N PHE A 590 6.20 21.31 4.79
CA PHE A 590 5.93 22.43 3.87
C PHE A 590 5.76 21.96 2.43
#